data_AF-A0A8S0Q7B2-F1
#
_entry.id   AF-A0A8S0Q7B2-F1
#
_cell.length_a   1.000
_cell.length_b   1.000
_cell.length_c   1.000
_cell.angle_alpha   90.00
_cell.angle_beta   90.00
_cell.angle_gamma   90.00
#
_symmetry.space_group_name_H-M   'P 1'
#
loop_
_entity.id
_entity.type
_entity.pdbx_description
1 polymer ?
#
loop_
_entity_poly.entity_id
_entity_poly.type
_entity_poly.pdbx_seq_one_letter_code
_entity_poly.pdbx_strand_id
1 'polypeptide(L)'
;MELGENAKSFKLETAVCNHGVFMMARNYWIPTTKTLMRVLRLSDSITCVTVSISHPSNQNFLQVEVHGMDKLSSQDEDAIL
;
A
#
# COMPACT_ATOMS: atom_id res chain seq x y z
N MET A 1 5.30 6.77 4.02
CA MET A 1 5.24 6.17 5.37
C MET A 1 6.60 5.63 5.75
N GLU A 2 7.18 6.10 6.86
CA GLU A 2 8.46 5.58 7.38
C GLU A 2 8.23 4.32 8.22
N LEU A 3 9.07 3.32 8.00
CA LEU A 3 9.16 2.11 8.80
C LEU A 3 10.10 2.43 9.98
N GLY A 4 9.72 2.12 11.21
CA GLY A 4 10.51 2.40 12.43
C GLY A 4 11.88 1.69 12.47
N GLU A 5 12.50 1.58 13.65
CA GLU A 5 13.90 1.11 13.82
C GLU A 5 14.25 -0.24 13.15
N ASN A 6 13.26 -1.08 12.83
CA ASN A 6 13.43 -2.36 12.12
C ASN A 6 13.18 -2.29 10.59
N ALA A 7 13.19 -1.10 9.99
CA ALA A 7 12.91 -0.91 8.57
C ALA A 7 13.79 -1.77 7.62
N LYS A 8 15.06 -2.00 7.99
CA LYS A 8 16.00 -2.78 7.18
C LYS A 8 15.68 -4.28 7.14
N SER A 9 15.01 -4.80 8.16
CA SER A 9 14.60 -6.21 8.23
C SER A 9 13.13 -6.42 7.87
N PHE A 10 12.38 -5.32 7.69
CA PHE A 10 10.99 -5.37 7.28
C PHE A 10 10.85 -6.07 5.93
N LYS A 11 9.88 -6.99 5.85
CA LYS A 11 9.49 -7.68 4.62
C LYS A 11 7.98 -7.54 4.47
N LEU A 12 7.55 -6.75 3.48
CA LEU A 12 6.13 -6.54 3.21
C LEU A 12 5.38 -7.87 3.00
N GLU A 13 6.00 -8.82 2.32
CA GLU A 13 5.46 -10.17 2.10
C GLU A 13 5.11 -10.88 3.41
N THR A 14 5.96 -10.80 4.43
CA THR A 14 5.69 -11.39 5.74
C THR A 14 4.48 -10.73 6.39
N ALA A 15 4.38 -9.40 6.33
CA ALA A 15 3.24 -8.66 6.88
C ALA A 15 1.93 -9.01 6.15
N VAL A 16 1.97 -9.14 4.81
CA VAL A 16 0.79 -9.41 4.00
C VAL A 16 0.34 -10.87 4.14
N CYS A 17 1.26 -11.82 3.97
CA CYS A 17 0.97 -13.25 3.90
C CYS A 17 0.72 -13.88 5.27
N ASN A 18 1.53 -13.54 6.29
CA ASN A 18 1.39 -14.21 7.60
C ASN A 18 0.19 -13.70 8.39
N HIS A 19 -0.22 -12.44 8.17
CA HIS A 19 -1.38 -11.85 8.84
C HIS A 19 -2.66 -11.92 8.00
N GLY A 20 -2.62 -12.58 6.84
CA GLY A 20 -3.82 -12.79 6.02
C GLY A 20 -4.39 -11.51 5.40
N VAL A 21 -3.59 -10.45 5.26
CA VAL A 21 -4.04 -9.17 4.67
C VAL A 21 -4.57 -9.40 3.25
N PHE A 22 -3.93 -10.28 2.49
CA PHE A 22 -4.40 -10.66 1.15
C PHE A 22 -5.75 -11.41 1.14
N MET A 23 -6.21 -11.94 2.27
CA MET A 23 -7.50 -12.64 2.38
C MET A 23 -8.67 -11.69 2.61
N MET A 24 -8.41 -10.41 2.91
CA MET A 24 -9.45 -9.39 2.98
C MET A 24 -9.93 -9.02 1.57
N ALA A 25 -11.23 -8.77 1.42
CA ALA A 25 -11.82 -8.45 0.13
C ALA A 25 -11.15 -7.25 -0.55
N ARG A 26 -10.93 -7.35 -1.87
CA ARG A 26 -10.25 -6.37 -2.73
C ARG A 26 -8.76 -6.15 -2.43
N ASN A 27 -8.12 -7.04 -1.68
CA ASN A 27 -6.66 -7.11 -1.59
C ASN A 27 -6.16 -8.22 -2.51
N TYR A 28 -5.12 -7.93 -3.28
CA TYR A 28 -4.48 -8.89 -4.18
C TYR A 28 -2.96 -8.81 -4.00
N TRP A 29 -2.36 -9.92 -3.59
CA TRP A 29 -0.92 -10.03 -3.48
C TRP A 29 -0.32 -10.52 -4.79
N ILE A 30 0.68 -9.81 -5.31
CA ILE A 30 1.47 -10.19 -6.49
C ILE A 30 2.84 -10.69 -6.02
N PRO A 31 3.07 -12.01 -5.98
CA PRO A 31 4.33 -12.57 -5.46
C PRO A 31 5.56 -12.18 -6.29
N THR A 32 5.41 -12.06 -7.62
CA THR A 32 6.53 -11.80 -8.55
C THR A 32 7.16 -10.42 -8.34
N THR A 33 6.34 -9.41 -8.01
CA THR A 33 6.80 -8.03 -7.76
C THR A 33 6.81 -7.66 -6.27
N LYS A 34 6.35 -8.56 -5.40
CA LYS A 34 6.14 -8.31 -3.96
C LYS A 34 5.28 -7.09 -3.71
N THR A 35 4.18 -6.98 -4.46
CA THR A 35 3.28 -5.84 -4.43
C THR A 35 1.92 -6.26 -3.88
N LEU A 36 1.40 -5.50 -2.92
CA LEU A 36 0.01 -5.57 -2.52
C LEU A 36 -0.78 -4.56 -3.34
N MET A 37 -1.67 -5.04 -4.20
CA MET A 37 -2.70 -4.21 -4.81
C MET A 37 -3.94 -4.20 -3.93
N ARG A 38 -4.51 -3.02 -3.67
CA ARG A 38 -5.78 -2.92 -2.95
C ARG A 38 -6.60 -1.72 -3.36
N VAL A 39 -7.90 -1.80 -3.10
CA VAL A 39 -8.79 -0.64 -3.25
C VAL A 39 -8.84 0.15 -1.95
N LEU A 40 -8.57 1.45 -2.02
CA LEU A 40 -8.73 2.41 -0.93
C LEU A 40 -9.84 3.40 -1.28
N ARG A 41 -10.48 3.93 -0.24
CA ARG A 41 -11.52 4.95 -0.35
C ARG A 41 -10.90 6.31 -0.01
N LEU A 42 -11.18 7.32 -0.83
CA LEU A 42 -10.65 8.67 -0.67
C LEU A 42 -11.40 9.46 0.39
N SER A 43 -10.98 10.71 0.62
CA SER A 43 -11.49 11.59 1.66
C SER A 43 -13.00 11.89 1.52
N ASP A 44 -13.51 11.93 0.29
CA ASP A 44 -14.93 12.11 -0.02
C ASP A 44 -15.81 10.92 0.37
N SER A 45 -15.20 9.80 0.80
CA SER A 45 -15.87 8.55 1.16
C SER A 45 -16.70 7.90 0.04
N ILE A 46 -16.56 8.37 -1.20
CA ILE A 46 -17.34 7.90 -2.36
C ILE A 46 -16.36 7.32 -3.38
N THR A 47 -15.33 8.07 -3.72
CA THR A 47 -14.33 7.71 -4.70
C THR A 47 -13.44 6.60 -4.16
N CYS A 48 -13.24 5.57 -4.99
CA CYS A 48 -12.38 4.44 -4.67
C CYS A 48 -11.27 4.37 -5.70
N VAL A 49 -10.04 4.19 -5.24
CA VAL A 49 -8.85 4.10 -6.09
C VAL A 49 -8.15 2.77 -5.86
N THR A 50 -7.54 2.24 -6.91
CA THR A 50 -6.63 1.12 -6.78
C THR A 50 -5.25 1.67 -6.44
N VAL A 51 -4.61 1.10 -5.43
CA VAL A 51 -3.23 1.42 -5.06
C VAL A 51 -2.34 0.19 -5.15
N SER A 52 -1.09 0.40 -5.53
CA SER A 52 -0.02 -0.59 -5.44
C SER A 52 0.90 -0.22 -4.28
N ILE A 53 1.07 -1.12 -3.33
CA ILE A 53 1.94 -0.96 -2.17
C ILE A 53 3.12 -1.92 -2.32
N SER A 54 4.34 -1.38 -2.34
CA SER A 54 5.57 -2.16 -2.41
C SER A 54 6.59 -1.64 -1.41
N HIS A 55 7.57 -2.49 -1.10
CA HIS A 55 8.72 -2.12 -0.27
C HIS A 55 9.99 -2.25 -1.11
N PRO A 56 10.53 -1.13 -1.64
CA PRO A 56 11.77 -1.16 -2.40
C PRO A 56 12.93 -1.65 -1.54
N SER A 57 13.82 -2.47 -2.12
CA SER A 57 14.99 -2.99 -1.41
C SER A 57 15.82 -1.86 -0.79
N ASN A 58 16.24 -2.04 0.46
CA ASN A 58 17.08 -1.11 1.23
C ASN A 58 16.45 0.26 1.54
N GLN A 59 15.14 0.43 1.35
CA GLN A 59 14.44 1.65 1.75
C GLN A 59 13.77 1.49 3.10
N ASN A 60 13.67 2.61 3.84
CA ASN A 60 12.96 2.66 5.11
C ASN A 60 11.51 3.13 4.96
N PHE A 61 10.95 3.06 3.76
CA PHE A 61 9.60 3.50 3.48
C PHE A 61 8.86 2.53 2.57
N LEU A 62 7.54 2.54 2.67
CA LEU A 62 6.66 1.92 1.69
C LEU A 62 6.42 2.89 0.53
N GLN A 63 6.46 2.35 -0.68
CA GLN A 63 6.04 3.05 -1.89
C GLN A 63 4.57 2.73 -2.14
N VAL A 64 3.75 3.77 -2.26
CA VAL A 64 2.32 3.68 -2.57
C VAL A 64 2.09 4.41 -3.88
N GLU A 65 1.69 3.67 -4.91
CA GLU A 65 1.32 4.21 -6.21
C GLU A 65 -0.19 4.20 -6.35
N VAL A 66 -0.79 5.33 -6.72
CA VAL A 66 -2.23 5.46 -6.91
C VAL A 66 -2.55 5.46 -8.40
N HIS A 67 -3.48 4.60 -8.81
CA HIS A 67 -3.82 4.40 -10.22
C HIS A 67 -5.10 5.14 -10.60
N GLY A 68 -5.17 5.61 -11.85
CA GLY A 68 -6.38 6.20 -12.42
C GLY A 68 -6.66 7.64 -11.98
N MET A 69 -5.67 8.34 -11.41
CA MET A 69 -5.75 9.75 -11.07
C MET A 69 -4.46 10.49 -11.41
N ASP A 70 -4.60 11.70 -11.94
CA ASP A 70 -3.45 12.54 -12.32
C ASP A 70 -2.88 13.32 -11.14
N LYS A 71 -3.73 13.68 -10.17
CA LYS A 71 -3.35 14.43 -8.97
C LYS A 71 -4.18 13.98 -7.77
N LEU A 72 -3.52 13.88 -6.63
CA LEU A 72 -4.16 13.72 -5.33
C LEU A 72 -4.30 15.09 -4.67
N SER A 73 -5.42 15.30 -3.97
CA SER A 73 -5.51 16.41 -3.02
C SER A 73 -4.78 16.03 -1.73
N SER A 74 -4.38 17.02 -0.92
CA SER A 74 -3.77 16.75 0.38
C SER A 74 -4.69 15.93 1.30
N GLN A 75 -6.01 16.14 1.20
CA GLN A 75 -7.00 15.38 1.97
C GLN A 75 -7.06 13.91 1.54
N ASP A 76 -6.87 13.63 0.25
CA ASP A 76 -6.83 12.26 -0.28
C ASP A 76 -5.52 11.56 0.05
N GLU A 77 -4.40 12.29 0.08
CA GLU A 77 -3.12 11.76 0.57
C GLU A 77 -3.25 11.35 2.05
N ASP A 78 -3.83 12.20 2.89
CA ASP A 78 -4.08 11.90 4.30
C ASP A 78 -5.03 10.71 4.50
N ALA A 79 -6.00 10.51 3.60
CA ALA A 79 -6.92 9.37 3.65
C ALA A 79 -6.26 8.04 3.24
N ILE A 80 -5.14 8.09 2.52
CA ILE A 80 -4.38 6.91 2.04
C ILE A 80 -3.29 6.47 3.04
N LEU A 81 -2.72 7.42 3.79
CA LEU A 81 -1.61 7.22 4.75
C LEU A 81 -2.06 6.67 6.10
#